data_AF-A0A940DFM8-F1
#
_entry.id   AF-A0A940DFM8-F1
#
_cell.length_a   1.000
_cell.length_b   1.000
_cell.length_c   1.000
_cell.angle_alpha   90.00
_cell.angle_beta   90.00
_cell.angle_gamma   90.00
#
_symmetry.space_group_name_H-M   'P 1'
#
loop_
_entity.id
_entity.type
_entity.pdbx_description
1 polymer ?
#
loop_
_entity_poly.entity_id
_entity_poly.type
_entity_poly.pdbx_seq_one_letter_code
_entity_poly.pdbx_strand_id
1 'polypeptide(L)' 'MKNRIITVSRQFGSGGRTIGKEVAERLGLKCYDAEIIEKVAEQSGMSKEYIA' A
#
# COMPACT_ATOMS: atom_id res chain seq x y z
N MET A 1 -21.48 4.88 7.55
CA MET A 1 -20.56 5.65 6.68
C MET A 1 -19.76 4.67 5.85
N LYS A 2 -19.45 5.02 4.58
CA LYS A 2 -18.72 4.13 3.66
C LYS A 2 -17.24 4.53 3.67
N ASN A 3 -16.34 3.61 4.00
CA ASN A 3 -14.91 3.86 3.93
C ASN A 3 -14.47 3.96 2.47
N ARG A 4 -13.67 4.98 2.12
CA ARG A 4 -13.09 5.13 0.78
C ARG A 4 -11.70 4.48 0.77
N ILE A 5 -11.54 3.40 0.02
CA ILE A 5 -10.29 2.65 -0.10
C ILE A 5 -9.84 2.70 -1.57
N ILE A 6 -8.56 3.01 -1.78
CA ILE A 6 -7.94 3.04 -3.12
C ILE A 6 -6.76 2.08 -3.09
N THR A 7 -6.76 1.11 -4.00
CA THR A 7 -5.66 0.15 -4.17
C THR A 7 -4.90 0.47 -5.46
N VAL A 8 -3.58 0.54 -5.37
CA VAL A 8 -2.70 0.80 -6.52
C VAL A 8 -1.80 -0.41 -6.73
N SER A 9 -2.17 -1.25 -7.70
CA SER A 9 -1.28 -2.25 -8.27
C SER A 9 -0.30 -1.57 -9.23
N ARG A 10 0.90 -2.13 -9.36
CA ARG A 10 2.01 -1.49 -10.06
C ARG A 10 3.02 -2.53 -10.52
N GLN A 11 3.61 -2.29 -11.69
CA GLN A 11 4.81 -3.01 -12.14
C GLN A 11 6.08 -2.29 -11.64
N PHE A 12 7.20 -3.01 -11.59
CA PHE A 12 8.50 -2.40 -11.28
C PHE A 12 8.79 -1.25 -12.27
N GLY A 13 9.30 -0.13 -11.77
CA GLY A 13 9.61 1.06 -12.59
C GLY A 13 8.42 1.91 -13.03
N SER A 14 7.17 1.51 -12.77
CA SER A 14 5.97 2.25 -13.23
C SER A 14 5.68 3.57 -12.48
N GLY A 15 6.41 3.86 -11.41
CA GLY A 15 6.13 5.04 -10.56
C GLY A 15 4.88 4.90 -9.68
N GLY A 16 4.27 3.70 -9.60
CA GLY A 16 3.03 3.50 -8.83
C GLY A 16 3.11 3.92 -7.35
N ARG A 17 4.29 3.81 -6.72
CA ARG A 17 4.53 4.30 -5.36
C ARG A 17 4.36 5.82 -5.26
N THR A 18 4.91 6.56 -6.22
CA THR A 18 4.81 8.03 -6.27
C THR A 18 3.37 8.46 -6.47
N ILE A 19 2.66 7.81 -7.39
CA ILE A 19 1.24 8.08 -7.65
C ILE A 19 0.39 7.83 -6.40
N GLY A 20 0.61 6.70 -5.71
CA GLY A 20 -0.12 6.36 -4.48
C GLY A 20 0.04 7.41 -3.38
N LYS A 21 1.26 7.92 -3.18
CA LYS A 21 1.54 8.99 -2.19
C LYS A 21 0.86 10.30 -2.55
N GLU A 22 0.99 10.76 -3.80
CA GLU A 22 0.38 12.00 -4.27
C GLU A 22 -1.15 11.96 -4.20
N VAL A 23 -1.76 10.83 -4.57
CA VAL A 23 -3.22 10.64 -4.47
C VAL A 23 -3.68 10.70 -3.02
N ALA A 24 -2.94 10.08 -2.10
CA ALA A 24 -3.27 10.08 -0.68
C ALA A 24 -3.19 11.50 -0.10
N GLU A 25 -2.14 12.26 -0.42
CA GLU A 25 -1.98 13.65 -0.01
C GLU A 25 -3.12 14.54 -0.51
N ARG A 26 -3.43 14.49 -1.81
CA ARG A 26 -4.50 15.29 -2.42
C ARG A 26 -5.88 14.98 -1.88
N LEU A 27 -6.12 13.74 -1.45
CA LEU A 27 -7.41 13.29 -0.93
C LEU A 27 -7.49 13.31 0.60
N GLY A 28 -6.42 13.68 1.30
CA GLY A 28 -6.34 13.62 2.76
C GLY A 28 -6.50 12.19 3.31
N LEU A 29 -6.06 11.18 2.56
CA LEU A 29 -6.12 9.77 2.94
C LEU A 29 -4.77 9.30 3.50
N LYS A 30 -4.78 8.29 4.37
CA LYS A 30 -3.54 7.61 4.77
C LYS A 30 -3.05 6.69 3.64
N CYS A 31 -1.77 6.81 3.27
CA CYS A 31 -1.11 5.92 2.33
C CYS A 31 -0.38 4.82 3.12
N TYR A 32 -0.74 3.56 2.87
CA TYR A 32 -0.05 2.42 3.45
C TYR A 32 0.67 1.65 2.35
N ASP A 33 1.99 1.58 2.47
CA ASP A 33 2.87 0.96 1.48
C ASP A 33 3.63 -0.21 2.15
N ALA A 34 4.85 0.00 2.64
CA ALA A 34 5.62 -1.04 3.32
C ALA A 34 4.99 -1.49 4.65
N GLU A 35 4.37 -0.58 5.40
CA GLU A 35 3.75 -0.89 6.70
C GLU A 35 2.62 -1.94 6.61
N ILE A 36 1.92 -2.00 5.47
CA ILE A 36 0.90 -3.05 5.25
C ILE A 36 1.59 -4.40 5.06
N ILE A 37 2.68 -4.46 4.31
CA ILE A 37 3.41 -5.71 4.06
C ILE A 37 3.91 -6.29 5.38
N GLU A 38 4.46 -5.43 6.26
CA GLU A 38 4.94 -5.87 7.57
C GLU A 38 3.82 -6.42 8.46
N LYS A 39 2.71 -5.68 8.57
CA LYS A 39 1.57 -6.13 9.38
C LYS A 39 0.95 -7.42 8.86
N VAL A 40 0.86 -7.58 7.54
CA VAL A 40 0.31 -8.81 6.94
C VAL A 40 1.29 -9.96 7.15
N ALA A 41 2.60 -9.76 7.03
CA ALA A 41 3.60 -10.78 7.32
C ALA A 41 3.54 -11.25 8.78
N GLU A 42 3.47 -10.32 9.73
CA GLU A 42 3.33 -10.62 11.16
C GLU A 42 2.05 -11.39 11.48
N GLN A 43 0.91 -11.01 10.88
CA GLN A 43 -0.38 -11.68 11.13
C GLN A 43 -0.51 -13.04 10.44
N SER A 44 0.11 -13.21 9.27
CA SER A 44 0.03 -14.45 8.48
C SER A 44 1.10 -15.48 8.84
N GLY A 45 2.16 -15.07 9.53
CA GLY A 45 3.36 -15.90 9.79
C GLY A 45 4.18 -16.18 8.53
N MET A 46 3.90 -15.48 7.41
CA MET A 46 4.63 -15.63 6.16
C MET A 46 5.82 -14.65 6.10
N SER A 47 6.84 -14.98 5.32
CA SER A 47 7.99 -14.09 5.14
C SER A 47 7.59 -12.81 4.41
N LYS A 48 8.26 -11.69 4.72
CA LYS A 48 7.99 -10.40 4.07
C LYS A 48 8.23 -10.48 2.56
N GLU A 49 9.23 -11.26 2.14
CA GLU A 49 9.60 -11.49 0.75
C GLU A 49 8.53 -12.26 -0.02
N TYR A 50 7.70 -13.07 0.66
CA TYR A 50 6.58 -13.75 0.04
C TYR A 50 5.39 -12.82 -0.20
N ILE A 51 5.22 -11.79 0.64
CA ILE A 51 4.08 -10.87 0.60
C ILE A 51 4.35 -9.61 -0.25
N ALA A 52 5.61 -9.18 -0.34
CA ALA A 52 6.05 -7.97 -1.05
C ALA A 52 5.97 -8.07 -2.58
#